data_AF-K7ZPP6-F1
#
_entry.id   AF-K7ZPP6-F1
#
_cell.length_a   1.000
_cell.length_b   1.000
_cell.length_c   1.000
_cell.angle_alpha   90.00
_cell.angle_beta   90.00
_cell.angle_gamma   90.00
#
_symmetry.space_group_name_H-M   'P 1'
#
loop_
_entity.id
_entity.type
_entity.pdbx_description
1 polymer ?
#
loop_
_entity_poly.entity_id
_entity_poly.type
_entity_poly.pdbx_seq_one_letter_code
_entity_poly.pdbx_strand_id
1 'polypeptide(L)'
;VKCAEQYYPEKLDQLSSCRSPQQMFGALLKNYYTRQTHVEPEQLYVVSIMPCTAKKFEAQRPEFVTGEVRDVDAVLTTQELARMIRAAGIVFAELEEESFDVPFGFGSGAGVIYGASGGVATAVVREATYMLTGKRVTDFELNDVAGLPGVRAAELPVAERTVRLAVVSGLGNARNLVAAMDRGDVTYDIVEV
;
A
#
# COMPACT_ATOMS: atom_id res chain seq x y z
N VAL A 1 3.54 -8.26 -5.88
CA VAL A 1 3.41 -9.63 -5.34
C VAL A 1 3.28 -10.70 -6.42
N LYS A 2 2.16 -10.82 -7.16
CA LYS A 2 2.00 -11.87 -8.21
C LYS A 2 3.16 -11.97 -9.22
N CYS A 3 3.69 -10.82 -9.66
CA CYS A 3 4.87 -10.78 -10.53
C CYS A 3 6.09 -11.43 -9.86
N ALA A 4 6.36 -11.15 -8.59
CA ALA A 4 7.46 -11.74 -7.84
C ALA A 4 7.26 -13.26 -7.66
N GLU A 5 6.06 -13.69 -7.29
CA GLU A 5 5.73 -15.12 -7.15
C GLU A 5 5.95 -15.93 -8.44
N GLN A 6 5.70 -15.32 -9.61
CA GLN A 6 5.82 -15.99 -10.90
C GLN A 6 7.22 -15.91 -11.52
N TYR A 7 7.92 -14.78 -11.36
CA TYR A 7 9.14 -14.50 -12.11
C TYR A 7 10.38 -14.35 -11.24
N TYR A 8 10.23 -14.15 -9.93
CA TYR A 8 11.31 -13.91 -8.97
C TYR A 8 11.08 -14.65 -7.63
N PRO A 9 10.79 -15.97 -7.65
CA PRO A 9 10.50 -16.73 -6.44
C PRO A 9 11.64 -16.66 -5.41
N GLU A 10 12.88 -16.56 -5.86
CA GLU A 10 14.08 -16.42 -5.02
C GLU A 10 14.16 -15.08 -4.26
N LYS A 11 13.33 -14.10 -4.62
CA LYS A 11 13.26 -12.78 -3.97
C LYS A 11 12.03 -12.61 -3.07
N LEU A 12 11.22 -13.65 -2.90
CA LEU A 12 10.01 -13.55 -2.06
C LEU A 12 10.32 -13.21 -0.61
N ASP A 13 11.43 -13.71 -0.06
CA ASP A 13 11.89 -13.40 1.30
C ASP A 13 12.34 -11.95 1.47
N GLN A 14 12.50 -11.21 0.38
CA GLN A 14 12.84 -9.78 0.38
C GLN A 14 11.58 -8.89 0.35
N LEU A 15 10.40 -9.47 0.08
CA LEU A 15 9.15 -8.71 0.17
C LEU A 15 8.83 -8.45 1.64
N SER A 16 8.35 -7.23 1.92
CA SER A 16 7.86 -6.90 3.24
C SER A 16 6.80 -7.91 3.69
N SER A 17 6.93 -8.41 4.91
CA SER A 17 5.94 -9.30 5.54
C SER A 17 4.62 -8.58 5.85
N CYS A 18 4.59 -7.26 5.72
CA CYS A 18 3.40 -6.45 5.88
C CYS A 18 2.34 -6.83 4.84
N ARG A 19 1.11 -7.09 5.32
CA ARG A 19 -0.07 -7.14 4.45
C ARG A 19 -0.30 -5.78 3.79
N SER A 20 -1.02 -5.71 2.68
CA SER A 20 -1.38 -4.41 2.11
C SER A 20 -2.39 -3.66 2.99
N PRO A 21 -2.52 -2.33 2.87
CA PRO A 21 -3.49 -1.56 3.67
C PRO A 21 -4.91 -2.10 3.60
N GLN A 22 -5.35 -2.60 2.44
CA GLN A 22 -6.65 -3.26 2.28
C GLN A 22 -6.81 -4.44 3.24
N GLN A 23 -5.80 -5.32 3.26
CA GLN A 23 -5.85 -6.56 4.03
C GLN A 23 -5.58 -6.33 5.51
N MET A 24 -4.72 -5.38 5.86
CA MET A 24 -4.55 -4.93 7.24
C MET A 24 -5.86 -4.39 7.79
N PHE A 25 -6.55 -3.53 7.01
CA PHE A 25 -7.79 -2.91 7.45
C PHE A 25 -8.93 -3.93 7.54
N GLY A 26 -9.07 -4.82 6.57
CA GLY A 26 -10.05 -5.92 6.62
C GLY A 26 -9.89 -6.79 7.87
N ALA A 27 -8.65 -7.22 8.18
CA ALA A 27 -8.36 -8.00 9.38
C ALA A 27 -8.66 -7.21 10.67
N LEU A 28 -8.33 -5.92 10.71
CA LEU A 28 -8.64 -5.05 11.85
C LEU A 28 -10.15 -4.93 12.08
N LEU A 29 -10.93 -4.78 11.01
CA LEU A 29 -12.39 -4.72 11.09
C LEU A 29 -12.98 -6.03 11.61
N LYS A 30 -12.57 -7.17 11.04
CA LYS A 30 -13.10 -8.49 11.42
C LYS A 30 -12.69 -8.94 12.81
N ASN A 31 -11.59 -8.42 13.35
CA ASN A 31 -11.09 -8.78 14.68
C ASN A 31 -11.44 -7.76 15.76
N TYR A 32 -11.02 -6.51 15.57
CA TYR A 32 -11.10 -5.48 16.60
C TYR A 32 -12.46 -4.78 16.59
N TYR A 33 -12.94 -4.36 15.40
CA TYR A 33 -14.19 -3.60 15.32
C TYR A 33 -15.41 -4.42 15.72
N THR A 34 -15.51 -5.66 15.25
CA THR A 34 -16.55 -6.63 15.62
C THR A 34 -16.66 -6.84 17.13
N ARG A 35 -15.52 -7.00 17.82
CA ARG A 35 -15.47 -7.11 19.28
C ARG A 35 -15.95 -5.84 19.98
N GLN A 36 -15.63 -4.66 19.46
CA GLN A 36 -16.07 -3.40 20.05
C GLN A 36 -17.56 -3.15 19.86
N THR A 37 -18.11 -3.52 18.69
CA THR A 37 -19.51 -3.29 18.35
C THR A 37 -20.44 -4.45 18.73
N HIS A 38 -19.89 -5.54 19.27
CA HIS A 38 -20.63 -6.75 19.61
C HIS A 38 -21.38 -7.35 18.41
N VAL A 39 -20.77 -7.24 17.22
CA VAL A 39 -21.26 -7.83 15.96
C VAL A 39 -20.40 -9.05 15.66
N GLU A 40 -21.02 -10.15 15.27
CA GLU A 40 -20.29 -11.35 14.87
C GLU A 40 -19.50 -11.09 13.56
N PRO A 41 -18.25 -11.58 13.42
CA PRO A 41 -17.43 -11.33 12.23
C PRO A 41 -18.09 -11.72 10.90
N GLU A 42 -18.91 -12.76 10.90
CA GLU A 42 -19.67 -13.26 9.75
C GLU A 42 -20.79 -12.30 9.32
N GLN A 43 -21.27 -11.45 10.23
CA GLN A 43 -22.33 -10.47 9.96
C GLN A 43 -21.78 -9.14 9.40
N LEU A 44 -20.49 -8.88 9.57
CA LEU A 44 -19.84 -7.69 9.01
C LEU A 44 -19.47 -7.96 7.54
N TYR A 45 -19.96 -7.15 6.60
CA TYR A 45 -19.56 -7.24 5.19
C TYR A 45 -18.64 -6.09 4.80
N VAL A 46 -17.39 -6.39 4.47
CA VAL A 46 -16.35 -5.41 4.17
C VAL A 46 -16.20 -5.22 2.66
N VAL A 47 -16.53 -4.02 2.19
CA VAL A 47 -16.36 -3.61 0.79
C VAL A 47 -15.20 -2.65 0.67
N SER A 48 -14.19 -3.03 -0.11
CA SER A 48 -13.05 -2.16 -0.39
C SER A 48 -13.21 -1.45 -1.74
N ILE A 49 -12.94 -0.14 -1.79
CA ILE A 49 -12.97 0.64 -3.02
C ILE A 49 -11.53 0.91 -3.47
N MET A 50 -11.15 0.45 -4.66
CA MET A 50 -9.76 0.45 -5.10
C MET A 50 -9.60 0.95 -6.54
N PRO A 51 -8.56 1.73 -6.86
CA PRO A 51 -8.27 2.12 -8.25
C PRO A 51 -7.58 1.00 -9.07
N CYS A 52 -7.52 -0.23 -8.55
CA CYS A 52 -6.79 -1.34 -9.13
C CYS A 52 -7.61 -2.63 -9.14
N THR A 53 -7.63 -3.33 -10.27
CA THR A 53 -8.32 -4.63 -10.40
C THR A 53 -7.58 -5.76 -9.70
N ALA A 54 -6.26 -5.67 -9.55
CA ALA A 54 -5.46 -6.69 -8.87
C ALA A 54 -5.88 -6.88 -7.39
N LYS A 55 -6.46 -5.85 -6.77
CA LYS A 55 -6.99 -5.91 -5.41
C LYS A 55 -8.16 -6.87 -5.25
N LYS A 56 -8.93 -7.11 -6.33
CA LYS A 56 -9.98 -8.15 -6.34
C LYS A 56 -9.37 -9.55 -6.18
N PHE A 57 -8.28 -9.82 -6.90
CA PHE A 57 -7.55 -11.07 -6.76
C PHE A 57 -6.90 -11.19 -5.38
N GLU A 58 -6.31 -10.11 -4.86
CA GLU A 58 -5.74 -10.10 -3.52
C GLU A 58 -6.77 -10.46 -2.45
N ALA A 59 -7.97 -9.89 -2.48
CA ALA A 59 -9.05 -10.22 -1.52
C ALA A 59 -9.51 -11.69 -1.54
N GLN A 60 -9.23 -12.42 -2.61
CA GLN A 60 -9.62 -13.83 -2.75
C GLN A 60 -8.52 -14.82 -2.37
N ARG A 61 -7.33 -14.34 -1.97
CA ARG A 61 -6.24 -15.22 -1.58
C ARG A 61 -6.59 -15.95 -0.25
N PRO A 62 -6.34 -17.26 -0.15
CA PRO A 62 -6.81 -18.09 0.97
C PRO A 62 -6.22 -17.70 2.33
N GLU A 63 -5.04 -17.07 2.36
CA GLU A 63 -4.38 -16.62 3.58
C GLU A 63 -4.96 -15.34 4.19
N PHE A 64 -5.83 -14.61 3.47
CA PHE A 64 -6.47 -13.39 3.97
C PHE A 64 -7.81 -13.69 4.62
N VAL A 65 -7.70 -14.41 5.73
CA VAL A 65 -8.78 -14.78 6.62
C VAL A 65 -8.41 -14.43 8.06
N THR A 66 -9.40 -14.02 8.84
CA THR A 66 -9.32 -13.84 10.28
C THR A 66 -10.26 -14.86 10.92
N GLY A 67 -9.68 -15.90 11.54
CA GLY A 67 -10.45 -17.08 11.94
C GLY A 67 -10.93 -17.84 10.70
N GLU A 68 -12.25 -17.97 10.55
CA GLU A 68 -12.87 -18.63 9.40
C GLU A 68 -13.51 -17.63 8.41
N VAL A 69 -13.37 -16.33 8.68
CA VAL A 69 -14.01 -15.26 7.90
C VAL A 69 -12.98 -14.52 7.04
N ARG A 70 -13.37 -14.18 5.81
CA ARG A 70 -12.51 -13.37 4.92
C ARG A 70 -12.31 -11.97 5.47
N ASP A 71 -11.10 -11.46 5.32
CA ASP A 71 -10.75 -10.10 5.75
C ASP A 71 -11.50 -9.04 4.92
N VAL A 72 -11.65 -9.28 3.62
CA VAL A 72 -12.36 -8.40 2.68
C VAL A 72 -13.33 -9.21 1.82
N ASP A 73 -14.62 -8.89 1.89
CA ASP A 73 -15.67 -9.66 1.25
C ASP A 73 -15.88 -9.28 -0.22
N ALA A 74 -15.76 -7.98 -0.54
CA ALA A 74 -15.83 -7.48 -1.91
C ALA A 74 -14.82 -6.36 -2.16
N VAL A 75 -14.41 -6.25 -3.42
CA VAL A 75 -13.59 -5.13 -3.90
C VAL A 75 -14.26 -4.55 -5.14
N LEU A 76 -14.59 -3.26 -5.08
CA LEU A 76 -15.10 -2.49 -6.21
C LEU A 76 -14.00 -1.57 -6.74
N THR A 77 -13.99 -1.40 -8.06
CA THR A 77 -13.20 -0.34 -8.69
C THR A 77 -13.86 1.02 -8.51
N THR A 78 -13.08 2.10 -8.61
CA THR A 78 -13.62 3.46 -8.66
C THR A 78 -14.69 3.64 -9.74
N GLN A 79 -14.55 2.94 -10.88
CA GLN A 79 -15.54 2.97 -11.95
C GLN A 79 -16.85 2.25 -11.57
N GLU A 80 -16.78 1.13 -10.85
CA GLU A 80 -17.96 0.42 -10.37
C GLU A 80 -18.71 1.24 -9.32
N LEU A 81 -18.00 1.88 -8.38
CA LEU A 81 -18.61 2.80 -7.43
C LEU A 81 -19.28 3.98 -8.14
N ALA A 82 -18.61 4.61 -9.11
CA ALA A 82 -19.18 5.72 -9.87
C ALA A 82 -20.47 5.32 -10.62
N ARG A 83 -20.56 4.08 -11.12
CA ARG A 83 -21.80 3.56 -11.73
C ARG A 83 -22.90 3.35 -10.71
N MET A 84 -22.59 2.85 -9.51
CA MET A 84 -23.56 2.68 -8.43
C MET A 84 -24.14 4.03 -7.98
N ILE A 85 -23.30 5.04 -7.80
CA ILE A 85 -23.73 6.42 -7.43
C ILE A 85 -24.70 6.96 -8.48
N ARG A 86 -24.37 6.84 -9.78
CA ARG A 86 -25.24 7.28 -10.87
C ARG A 86 -26.56 6.50 -10.93
N ALA A 87 -26.51 5.18 -10.74
CA ALA A 87 -27.70 4.32 -10.77
C ALA A 87 -28.65 4.61 -9.59
N ALA A 88 -28.12 5.05 -8.45
CA ALA A 88 -28.91 5.48 -7.31
C ALA A 88 -29.56 6.87 -7.47
N GLY A 89 -29.27 7.58 -8.57
CA GLY A 89 -29.78 8.94 -8.80
C GLY A 89 -29.08 10.02 -7.96
N ILE A 90 -27.91 9.71 -7.39
CA ILE A 90 -27.16 10.65 -6.55
C ILE A 90 -26.38 11.63 -7.45
N VAL A 91 -26.61 12.92 -7.25
CA VAL A 91 -25.84 13.98 -7.90
C VAL A 91 -24.59 14.25 -7.07
N PHE A 92 -23.51 13.52 -7.37
CA PHE A 92 -22.27 13.56 -6.58
C PHE A 92 -21.70 14.97 -6.36
N ALA A 93 -21.88 15.88 -7.32
CA ALA A 93 -21.37 17.25 -7.24
C ALA A 93 -22.15 18.15 -6.26
N GLU A 94 -23.32 17.70 -5.79
CA GLU A 94 -24.17 18.43 -4.85
C GLU A 94 -24.08 17.88 -3.41
N LEU A 95 -23.23 16.88 -3.19
CA LEU A 95 -23.03 16.29 -1.86
C LEU A 95 -22.23 17.24 -0.96
N GLU A 96 -22.65 17.35 0.28
CA GLU A 96 -21.87 18.00 1.33
C GLU A 96 -20.76 17.06 1.82
N GLU A 97 -19.64 17.64 2.25
CA GLU A 97 -18.54 16.87 2.82
C GLU A 97 -18.93 16.36 4.21
N GLU A 98 -18.76 15.06 4.43
CA GLU A 98 -18.93 14.43 5.73
C GLU A 98 -17.62 13.81 6.22
N SER A 99 -17.49 13.69 7.54
CA SER A 99 -16.34 13.05 8.17
C SER A 99 -16.50 11.54 8.15
N PHE A 100 -15.37 10.82 8.06
CA PHE A 100 -15.36 9.37 8.18
C PHE A 100 -15.70 8.91 9.61
N ASP A 101 -16.25 7.70 9.71
CA ASP A 101 -16.66 7.10 10.98
C ASP A 101 -15.48 6.82 11.93
N VAL A 102 -15.70 7.07 13.22
CA VAL A 102 -14.76 6.68 14.29
C VAL A 102 -14.89 5.18 14.60
N PRO A 103 -13.78 4.49 14.96
CA PRO A 103 -12.46 5.04 15.28
C PRO A 103 -11.49 5.15 14.09
N PHE A 104 -11.90 4.77 12.87
CA PHE A 104 -10.98 4.61 11.74
C PHE A 104 -10.93 5.77 10.75
N GLY A 105 -11.72 6.82 10.99
CA GLY A 105 -11.85 7.95 10.08
C GLY A 105 -10.65 8.89 10.01
N PHE A 106 -9.63 8.68 10.83
CA PHE A 106 -8.44 9.53 10.85
C PHE A 106 -7.33 8.96 9.96
N GLY A 107 -6.92 9.74 8.96
CA GLY A 107 -5.74 9.46 8.12
C GLY A 107 -4.57 10.38 8.46
N SER A 108 -3.35 9.84 8.50
CA SER A 108 -2.14 10.68 8.55
C SER A 108 -1.77 11.17 7.15
N GLY A 109 -0.97 12.24 7.06
CA GLY A 109 -0.44 12.70 5.76
C GLY A 109 0.37 11.64 5.01
N ALA A 110 0.96 10.68 5.74
CA ALA A 110 1.63 9.51 5.14
C ALA A 110 0.64 8.53 4.49
N GLY A 111 -0.55 8.36 5.08
CA GLY A 111 -1.62 7.57 4.49
C GLY A 111 -2.20 8.20 3.22
N VAL A 112 -2.26 9.53 3.14
CA VAL A 112 -2.77 10.25 1.97
C VAL A 112 -1.87 10.06 0.74
N ILE A 113 -0.55 10.08 0.91
CA ILE A 113 0.39 9.96 -0.22
C ILE A 113 0.56 8.53 -0.72
N TYR A 114 0.02 7.53 -0.03
CA TYR A 114 0.20 6.10 -0.36
C TYR A 114 -0.27 5.72 -1.78
N GLY A 115 -1.20 6.50 -2.35
CA GLY A 115 -1.70 6.30 -3.72
C GLY A 115 -0.81 6.86 -4.83
N ALA A 116 0.23 7.63 -4.50
CA ALA A 116 1.17 8.20 -5.46
C ALA A 116 2.48 7.40 -5.50
N SER A 117 3.10 7.30 -6.68
CA SER A 117 4.42 6.64 -6.82
C SER A 117 5.48 7.33 -5.96
N GLY A 118 6.11 6.56 -5.08
CA GLY A 118 7.08 7.00 -4.08
C GLY A 118 6.46 7.37 -2.74
N GLY A 119 5.13 7.35 -2.62
CA GLY A 119 4.43 7.68 -1.39
C GLY A 119 4.65 6.65 -0.29
N VAL A 120 4.71 5.36 -0.63
CA VAL A 120 4.93 4.27 0.33
C VAL A 120 6.33 4.35 0.91
N ALA A 121 7.33 4.42 0.03
CA ALA A 121 8.73 4.60 0.39
C ALA A 121 8.96 5.83 1.28
N THR A 122 8.34 6.96 0.91
CA THR A 122 8.39 8.19 1.68
C THR A 122 7.78 8.00 3.07
N ALA A 123 6.59 7.40 3.16
CA ALA A 123 5.95 7.11 4.45
C ALA A 123 6.83 6.22 5.35
N VAL A 124 7.42 5.16 4.79
CA VAL A 124 8.28 4.22 5.53
C VAL A 124 9.52 4.92 6.07
N VAL A 125 10.23 5.70 5.24
CA VAL A 125 11.45 6.38 5.69
C VAL A 125 11.16 7.47 6.72
N ARG A 126 10.07 8.22 6.55
CA ARG A 126 9.63 9.22 7.53
C ARG A 126 9.39 8.62 8.91
N GLU A 127 8.69 7.47 8.95
CA GLU A 127 8.39 6.82 10.21
C GLU A 127 9.60 6.10 10.81
N ALA A 128 10.38 5.38 10.00
CA ALA A 128 11.62 4.74 10.46
C ALA A 128 12.60 5.76 11.05
N THR A 129 12.76 6.92 10.41
CA THR A 129 13.63 7.99 10.93
C THR A 129 13.13 8.53 12.27
N TYR A 130 11.83 8.74 12.39
CA TYR A 130 11.25 9.21 13.65
C TYR A 130 11.43 8.18 14.78
N MET A 131 11.14 6.90 14.51
CA MET A 131 11.28 5.84 15.51
C MET A 131 12.73 5.68 15.99
N LEU A 132 13.72 5.87 15.11
CA LEU A 132 15.13 5.67 15.45
C LEU A 132 15.80 6.90 16.04
N THR A 133 15.35 8.12 15.68
CA THR A 133 16.05 9.36 16.02
C THR A 133 15.23 10.36 16.82
N GLY A 134 13.92 10.16 16.91
CA GLY A 134 12.96 11.14 17.45
C GLY A 134 12.75 12.37 16.55
N LYS A 135 13.43 12.46 15.39
CA LYS A 135 13.33 13.58 14.46
C LYS A 135 12.39 13.27 13.30
N ARG A 136 11.60 14.25 12.90
CA ARG A 136 10.76 14.16 11.71
C ARG A 136 11.54 14.65 10.50
N VAL A 137 11.67 13.79 9.48
CA VAL A 137 12.09 14.22 8.14
C VAL A 137 10.82 14.56 7.39
N THR A 138 10.72 15.79 6.89
CA THR A 138 9.56 16.19 6.10
C THR A 138 9.80 15.89 4.64
N ASP A 139 10.92 16.30 4.05
CA ASP A 139 11.10 16.21 2.60
C ASP A 139 12.47 15.68 2.20
N PHE A 140 12.47 14.88 1.15
CA PHE A 140 13.65 14.49 0.40
C PHE A 140 13.28 14.31 -1.06
N GLU A 141 14.25 14.56 -1.93
CA GLU A 141 14.05 14.50 -3.37
C GLU A 141 14.43 13.12 -3.92
N LEU A 142 13.54 12.54 -4.71
CA LEU A 142 13.80 11.33 -5.48
C LEU A 142 14.34 11.73 -6.86
N ASN A 143 15.58 11.35 -7.13
CA ASN A 143 16.29 11.70 -8.37
C ASN A 143 16.22 10.55 -9.38
N ASP A 144 16.12 10.87 -10.67
CA ASP A 144 16.16 9.86 -11.74
C ASP A 144 17.50 9.10 -11.73
N VAL A 145 17.44 7.79 -11.95
CA VAL A 145 18.63 6.93 -11.98
C VAL A 145 19.09 6.72 -13.43
N ALA A 146 20.33 7.15 -13.73
CA ALA A 146 20.89 7.05 -15.07
C ALA A 146 20.89 5.60 -15.57
N GLY A 147 20.40 5.40 -16.80
CA GLY A 147 20.31 4.07 -17.42
C GLY A 147 19.14 3.20 -16.93
N LEU A 148 18.34 3.67 -15.96
CA LEU A 148 17.19 2.94 -15.42
C LEU A 148 15.90 3.79 -15.54
N PRO A 149 15.20 3.73 -16.70
CA PRO A 149 14.00 4.51 -16.91
C PRO A 149 12.90 4.12 -15.91
N GLY A 150 12.18 5.12 -15.41
CA GLY A 150 11.09 4.93 -14.44
C GLY A 150 11.56 4.54 -13.04
N VAL A 151 12.87 4.59 -12.76
CA VAL A 151 13.44 4.43 -11.42
C VAL A 151 13.89 5.79 -10.91
N ARG A 152 13.41 6.14 -9.72
CA ARG A 152 13.90 7.28 -8.96
C ARG A 152 14.46 6.82 -7.62
N ALA A 153 15.52 7.45 -7.14
CA ALA A 153 16.21 7.04 -5.93
C ALA A 153 16.59 8.22 -5.04
N ALA A 154 16.78 7.94 -3.75
CA ALA A 154 17.30 8.88 -2.78
C ALA A 154 18.19 8.15 -1.78
N GLU A 155 19.15 8.88 -1.21
CA GLU A 155 19.95 8.42 -0.08
C GLU A 155 19.72 9.34 1.11
N LEU A 156 19.41 8.74 2.26
CA LEU A 156 18.99 9.49 3.44
C LEU A 156 19.76 9.02 4.67
N PRO A 157 20.32 9.94 5.47
CA PRO A 157 20.87 9.59 6.76
C PRO A 157 19.74 9.25 7.74
N VAL A 158 19.71 8.02 8.22
CA VAL A 158 18.78 7.51 9.22
C VAL A 158 19.58 6.98 10.40
N ALA A 159 19.57 7.72 11.51
CA ALA A 159 20.46 7.49 12.66
C ALA A 159 21.94 7.43 12.23
N GLU A 160 22.60 6.29 12.43
CA GLU A 160 24.03 6.09 12.11
C GLU A 160 24.26 5.43 10.74
N ARG A 161 23.21 5.24 9.94
CA ARG A 161 23.29 4.57 8.63
C ARG A 161 22.73 5.44 7.52
N THR A 162 23.28 5.29 6.32
CA THR A 162 22.67 5.81 5.10
C THR A 162 21.72 4.76 4.55
N VAL A 163 20.45 5.12 4.37
CA VAL A 163 19.43 4.27 3.75
C VAL A 163 19.28 4.69 2.29
N ARG A 164 19.46 3.73 1.39
CA ARG A 164 19.31 3.90 -0.05
C ARG A 164 17.92 3.41 -0.46
N LEU A 165 17.12 4.31 -0.97
CA LEU A 165 15.76 4.07 -1.38
C LEU A 165 15.66 4.13 -2.90
N ALA A 166 14.92 3.19 -3.49
CA ALA A 166 14.47 3.27 -4.88
C ALA A 166 12.95 3.16 -4.98
N VAL A 167 12.39 3.86 -5.95
CA VAL A 167 10.99 3.80 -6.35
C VAL A 167 10.97 3.51 -7.83
N VAL A 168 10.40 2.38 -8.23
CA VAL A 168 10.26 1.99 -9.63
C VAL A 168 8.79 2.02 -10.03
N SER A 169 8.50 2.71 -11.13
CA SER A 169 7.16 2.76 -11.71
C SER A 169 7.02 1.74 -12.84
N GLY A 170 6.14 0.77 -12.64
CA GLY A 170 5.75 -0.20 -13.67
C GLY A 170 6.60 -1.47 -13.70
N LEU A 171 5.95 -2.60 -13.94
CA LEU A 171 6.58 -3.92 -13.84
C LEU A 171 7.71 -4.14 -14.85
N GLY A 172 7.65 -3.53 -16.04
CA GLY A 172 8.74 -3.61 -17.02
C GLY A 172 10.04 -2.97 -16.49
N ASN A 173 9.93 -1.78 -15.88
CA ASN A 173 11.05 -1.10 -15.25
C ASN A 173 11.54 -1.84 -14.00
N ALA A 174 10.63 -2.46 -13.24
CA ALA A 174 10.99 -3.29 -12.09
C ALA A 174 11.89 -4.47 -12.50
N ARG A 175 11.64 -5.10 -13.65
CA ARG A 175 12.54 -6.16 -14.17
C ARG A 175 13.94 -5.63 -14.46
N ASN A 176 14.03 -4.44 -15.07
CA ASN A 176 15.31 -3.81 -15.38
C ASN A 176 16.09 -3.47 -14.10
N LEU A 177 15.40 -2.93 -13.09
CA LEU A 177 15.99 -2.61 -11.79
C LEU A 177 16.50 -3.88 -11.09
N VAL A 178 15.69 -4.93 -11.03
CA VAL A 178 16.09 -6.21 -10.44
C VAL A 178 17.32 -6.77 -11.14
N ALA A 179 17.36 -6.77 -12.48
CA ALA A 179 18.52 -7.24 -13.23
C ALA A 179 19.78 -6.41 -12.97
N ALA A 180 19.66 -5.10 -12.77
CA ALA A 180 20.78 -4.23 -12.42
C ALA A 180 21.30 -4.49 -10.99
N MET A 181 20.39 -4.72 -10.04
CA MET A 181 20.75 -5.12 -8.67
C MET A 181 21.46 -6.48 -8.64
N ASP A 182 21.00 -7.45 -9.44
CA ASP A 182 21.61 -8.79 -9.51
C ASP A 182 23.02 -8.78 -10.13
N ARG A 183 23.29 -7.84 -11.05
CA ARG A 183 24.64 -7.61 -11.58
C ARG A 183 25.55 -6.84 -10.62
N GLY A 184 24.99 -6.23 -9.58
CA GLY A 184 25.71 -5.35 -8.66
C GLY A 184 25.95 -3.94 -9.18
N ASP A 185 25.27 -3.52 -10.26
CA ASP A 185 25.42 -2.18 -10.85
C ASP A 185 24.86 -1.10 -9.92
N VAL A 186 23.82 -1.45 -9.16
CA VAL A 186 23.14 -0.58 -8.18
C VAL A 186 22.80 -1.37 -6.92
N THR A 187 22.60 -0.69 -5.80
CA THR A 187 22.21 -1.33 -4.53
C THR A 187 21.27 -0.42 -3.76
N TYR A 188 20.15 -0.99 -3.30
CA TYR A 188 19.12 -0.30 -2.52
C TYR A 188 18.74 -1.13 -1.31
N ASP A 189 18.44 -0.46 -0.20
CA ASP A 189 18.01 -1.08 1.05
C ASP A 189 16.48 -1.21 1.10
N ILE A 190 15.77 -0.29 0.43
CA ILE A 190 14.31 -0.29 0.31
C ILE A 190 13.95 -0.03 -1.16
N VAL A 191 13.05 -0.84 -1.72
CA VAL A 191 12.53 -0.68 -3.09
C VAL A 191 11.01 -0.67 -3.06
N GLU A 192 10.39 0.41 -3.53
CA GLU A 192 8.96 0.47 -3.85
C GLU A 192 8.75 0.11 -5.32
N VAL A 193 7.79 -0.78 -5.59
CA VAL A 193 7.40 -1.27 -6.92
C VAL A 193 5.92 -1.04 -7.18
#